data_AF-A0A2P1PXX4-F1
#
_entry.id   AF-A0A2P1PXX4-F1
#
_cell.length_a   1.000
_cell.length_b   1.000
_cell.length_c   1.000
_cell.angle_alpha   90.00
_cell.angle_beta   90.00
_cell.angle_gamma   90.00
#
_symmetry.space_group_name_H-M   'P 1'
#
loop_
_entity.id
_entity.type
_entity.pdbx_description
1 polymer ?
#
loop_
_entity_poly.entity_id
_entity_poly.type
_entity_poly.pdbx_seq_one_letter_code
_entity_poly.pdbx_strand_id
1 'polypeptide(L)'
;MGSPGRRRPIRDAERGRLVPDRADRTLGAARRRAGGAFRDRPRHSTGSEPMSNIAIKVKRLRGFTLVEMLVATLLLALLMAGTYSGISAARRAATSGEDLIDRTNRVRVAQEFLRRQLRSALALNFQVEDTTGEVRMFEGERDYMRFVATMPGHMSRGGAYVQELTIEPGKGGERLVFRHQMLNGFDPDNPESERDPVVLIEGIERGSFEFIGLDETGKLEDWSETWKNTAVLPLAVRIKFRMTDESRYIWPVIEVPLLVNASAVSGWDSFYGRPVQ
;
A
#
# COMPACT_ATOMS: atom_id res chain seq x y z
N MET A 1 -41.38 26.54 43.83
CA MET A 1 -40.32 25.61 44.31
C MET A 1 -39.51 25.20 43.10
N GLY A 2 -38.22 25.47 42.95
CA GLY A 2 -37.21 25.92 43.89
C GLY A 2 -35.85 25.45 43.38
N SER A 3 -35.29 26.23 42.45
CA SER A 3 -33.88 26.33 42.01
C SER A 3 -33.07 25.14 41.47
N PRO A 4 -32.13 25.42 40.53
CA PRO A 4 -31.24 24.46 39.87
C PRO A 4 -29.80 24.47 40.41
N GLY A 5 -29.12 23.31 40.36
CA GLY A 5 -27.72 23.15 40.75
C GLY A 5 -26.72 23.50 39.63
N ARG A 6 -25.95 24.56 39.86
CA ARG A 6 -24.95 25.18 38.96
C ARG A 6 -23.57 24.49 38.96
N ARG A 7 -22.93 24.53 37.78
CA ARG A 7 -21.52 24.90 37.45
C ARG A 7 -20.38 24.41 38.36
N ARG A 8 -19.31 23.89 37.74
CA ARG A 8 -18.02 24.63 37.63
C ARG A 8 -17.16 24.12 36.45
N PRO A 9 -16.45 25.04 35.76
CA PRO A 9 -15.44 24.73 34.75
C PRO A 9 -14.06 24.56 35.41
N ILE A 10 -13.16 23.80 34.78
CA ILE A 10 -11.73 23.82 35.11
C ILE A 10 -11.03 24.68 34.05
N ARG A 11 -10.41 25.75 34.51
CA ARG A 11 -9.58 26.69 33.75
C ARG A 11 -8.26 26.85 34.51
N ASP A 12 -7.23 27.20 33.73
CA ASP A 12 -5.94 27.79 34.11
C ASP A 12 -4.90 26.78 34.62
N ALA A 13 -3.60 26.89 34.35
CA ALA A 13 -2.72 27.70 33.50
C ALA A 13 -1.39 26.90 33.50
N GLU A 14 -0.48 26.99 32.53
CA GLU A 14 0.68 27.91 32.49
C GLU A 14 1.40 27.66 31.15
N ARG A 15 1.59 28.65 30.27
CA ARG A 15 2.74 29.57 30.18
C ARG A 15 4.12 28.89 30.14
N GLY A 16 4.84 29.12 29.04
CA GLY A 16 6.27 28.83 28.96
C GLY A 16 6.89 29.10 27.60
N ARG A 17 6.80 30.34 27.09
CA ARG A 17 7.72 30.85 26.06
C ARG A 17 9.13 30.86 26.63
N LEU A 18 10.11 30.30 25.93
CA LEU A 18 11.53 30.58 26.18
C LEU A 18 12.32 30.71 24.87
N VAL A 19 12.49 31.96 24.46
CA VAL A 19 13.58 32.59 23.70
C VAL A 19 13.63 34.01 24.31
N PRO A 20 14.76 34.71 24.57
CA PRO A 20 16.13 34.55 24.07
C PRO A 20 17.28 34.76 25.11
N ASP A 21 18.52 34.76 24.59
CA ASP A 21 19.61 35.72 24.86
C ASP A 21 20.63 35.51 26.01
N ARG A 22 21.89 35.26 25.61
CA ARG A 22 23.17 35.87 26.09
C ARG A 22 24.34 35.08 25.48
N ALA A 23 25.20 35.65 24.65
CA ALA A 23 26.29 36.59 24.93
C ALA A 23 27.37 36.03 25.86
N ASP A 24 28.52 35.64 25.28
CA ASP A 24 29.86 35.98 25.78
C ASP A 24 30.89 35.75 24.65
N ARG A 25 31.62 36.81 24.26
CA ARG A 25 33.08 36.98 24.42
C ARG A 25 33.89 35.82 23.82
N THR A 26 34.80 36.07 22.88
CA THR A 26 36.08 36.75 23.16
C THR A 26 36.69 37.46 21.95
N LEU A 27 37.04 38.73 22.14
CA LEU A 27 38.05 39.47 21.39
C LEU A 27 39.41 39.30 22.08
N GLY A 28 40.45 39.00 21.31
CA GLY A 28 41.87 39.00 21.70
C GLY A 28 42.67 38.35 20.56
N ALA A 29 43.80 38.85 20.08
CA ALA A 29 44.68 39.89 20.58
C ALA A 29 45.46 40.50 19.40
N ALA A 30 45.72 41.79 19.52
CA ALA A 30 46.68 42.52 18.72
C ALA A 30 48.12 42.07 19.02
N ARG A 31 49.00 42.06 18.00
CA ARG A 31 50.45 42.15 18.21
C ARG A 31 51.02 43.32 17.43
N ARG A 32 51.53 44.28 18.20
CA ARG A 32 52.41 45.38 17.81
C ARG A 32 53.83 44.86 17.53
N ARG A 33 54.51 45.50 16.56
CA ARG A 33 55.89 46.01 16.63
C ARG A 33 55.91 47.26 15.74
N ALA A 34 56.07 48.49 16.25
CA ALA A 34 57.29 49.12 16.77
C ALA A 34 58.44 49.05 15.75
N GLY A 35 59.06 50.13 15.26
CA GLY A 35 58.95 51.55 15.55
C GLY A 35 60.12 52.29 14.87
N GLY A 36 60.03 53.63 14.85
CA GLY A 36 61.13 54.55 14.59
C GLY A 36 61.53 54.68 13.10
N ALA A 37 61.93 55.84 12.58
CA ALA A 37 62.16 57.14 13.18
C ALA A 37 62.07 58.21 12.08
N PHE A 38 61.60 59.37 12.51
CA PHE A 38 61.58 60.64 11.79
C PHE A 38 63.01 61.16 11.58
N ARG A 39 63.37 61.60 10.36
CA ARG A 39 64.37 62.67 10.17
C ARG A 39 64.27 63.36 8.81
N ASP A 40 64.03 64.66 8.89
CA ASP A 40 64.47 65.80 8.09
C ASP A 40 64.88 65.67 6.61
N ARG A 41 64.22 66.52 5.81
CA ARG A 41 64.66 67.14 4.54
C ARG A 41 65.96 67.98 4.77
N PRO A 42 66.80 68.35 3.75
CA PRO A 42 66.33 68.93 2.47
C PRO A 42 67.22 68.79 1.20
N ARG A 43 66.58 69.23 0.08
CA ARG A 43 67.07 69.93 -1.14
C ARG A 43 68.13 69.32 -2.08
N HIS A 44 67.69 69.21 -3.34
CA HIS A 44 68.35 69.51 -4.64
C HIS A 44 69.83 69.13 -4.85
N SER A 45 70.04 68.22 -5.80
CA SER A 45 71.08 68.37 -6.81
C SER A 45 70.69 67.65 -8.10
N THR A 46 70.81 68.40 -9.18
CA THR A 46 70.79 68.04 -10.59
C THR A 46 71.70 66.85 -10.88
N GLY A 47 71.18 65.84 -11.57
CA GLY A 47 71.93 64.66 -11.98
C GLY A 47 71.15 63.89 -13.03
N SER A 48 71.53 64.10 -14.28
CA SER A 48 71.07 63.38 -15.45
C SER A 48 71.45 61.89 -15.36
N GLU A 49 70.46 61.02 -15.20
CA GLU A 49 70.59 59.57 -15.42
C GLU A 49 69.73 59.13 -16.61
N PRO A 50 70.23 58.16 -17.41
CA PRO A 50 69.67 57.82 -18.71
C PRO A 50 68.34 57.06 -18.56
N MET A 51 67.41 57.34 -19.47
CA MET A 51 66.14 56.63 -19.58
C MET A 51 66.37 55.12 -19.72
N SER A 52 66.11 54.39 -18.64
CA SER A 52 65.82 52.96 -18.68
C SER A 52 64.57 52.77 -19.55
N ASN A 53 64.77 52.23 -20.75
CA ASN A 53 63.68 51.80 -21.60
C ASN A 53 62.88 50.74 -20.85
N ILE A 54 61.71 51.13 -20.34
CA ILE A 54 60.68 50.19 -19.92
C ILE A 54 60.21 49.51 -21.20
N ALA A 55 60.80 48.36 -21.51
CA ALA A 55 60.30 47.47 -22.53
C ALA A 55 58.91 47.01 -22.08
N ILE A 56 57.86 47.67 -22.59
CA ILE A 56 56.48 47.21 -22.43
C ILE A 56 56.42 45.85 -23.13
N LYS A 57 56.49 44.78 -22.34
CA LYS A 57 56.28 43.42 -22.81
C LYS A 57 54.79 43.32 -23.16
N VAL A 58 54.43 43.71 -24.39
CA VAL A 58 53.08 43.52 -24.91
C VAL A 58 52.84 42.02 -24.94
N LYS A 59 52.14 41.53 -23.91
CA LYS A 59 51.66 40.15 -23.86
C LYS A 59 50.72 40.00 -25.05
N ARG A 60 51.13 39.26 -26.09
CA ARG A 60 50.20 38.87 -27.15
C ARG A 60 49.04 38.14 -26.48
N LEU A 61 47.87 38.76 -26.49
CA LEU A 61 46.62 38.08 -26.15
C LEU A 61 46.46 36.97 -27.19
N ARG A 62 46.71 35.73 -26.79
CA ARG A 62 46.35 34.57 -27.60
C ARG A 62 44.83 34.58 -27.69
N GLY A 63 44.31 34.98 -28.85
CA GLY A 63 42.88 34.86 -29.15
C GLY A 63 42.48 33.39 -29.10
N PHE A 64 41.26 33.14 -28.65
CA PHE A 64 40.67 31.81 -28.59
C PHE A 64 40.64 31.19 -29.99
N THR A 65 41.13 29.96 -30.14
CA THR A 65 41.11 29.31 -31.47
C THR A 65 39.73 28.73 -31.75
N LEU A 66 39.37 28.66 -33.04
CA LEU A 66 38.12 28.02 -33.48
C LEU A 66 38.05 26.54 -33.03
N VAL A 67 39.21 25.87 -32.98
CA VAL A 67 39.36 24.51 -32.47
C VAL A 67 38.99 24.42 -30.98
N GLU A 68 39.34 25.42 -30.17
CA GLU A 68 39.09 25.40 -28.73
C GLU A 68 37.60 25.60 -28.41
N MET A 69 36.90 26.43 -29.18
CA MET A 69 35.44 26.50 -29.13
C MET A 69 34.78 25.19 -29.56
N LEU A 70 35.32 24.51 -30.58
CA LEU A 70 34.81 23.23 -31.05
C LEU A 70 35.03 22.10 -30.02
N VAL A 71 36.18 22.08 -29.35
CA VAL A 71 36.45 21.13 -28.26
C VAL A 71 35.56 21.46 -27.06
N ALA A 72 35.41 22.73 -26.68
CA ALA A 72 34.55 23.13 -25.57
C ALA A 72 33.07 22.75 -25.79
N THR A 73 32.54 22.96 -27.01
CA THR A 73 31.16 22.57 -27.33
C THR A 73 31.00 21.06 -27.41
N LEU A 74 32.00 20.32 -27.91
CA LEU A 74 32.00 18.86 -27.88
C LEU A 74 31.97 18.31 -26.46
N LEU A 75 32.82 18.85 -25.56
CA LEU A 75 32.84 18.46 -24.15
C LEU A 75 31.51 18.80 -23.46
N LEU A 76 30.94 19.96 -23.74
CA LEU A 76 29.64 20.36 -23.21
C LEU A 76 28.53 19.41 -23.69
N ALA A 77 28.52 19.07 -24.98
CA ALA A 77 27.55 18.13 -25.55
C ALA A 77 27.65 16.74 -24.90
N LEU A 78 28.87 16.25 -24.66
CA LEU A 78 29.11 14.98 -23.97
C LEU A 78 28.64 15.03 -22.50
N LEU A 79 28.90 16.12 -21.78
CA LEU A 79 28.43 16.31 -20.41
C LEU A 79 26.90 16.33 -20.34
N MET A 80 26.24 17.04 -21.27
CA MET A 80 24.79 17.07 -21.38
C MET A 80 24.23 15.68 -21.71
N ALA A 81 24.81 14.96 -22.68
CA ALA A 81 24.40 13.61 -23.05
C ALA A 81 24.55 12.62 -21.88
N GLY A 82 25.65 12.69 -21.15
CA GLY A 82 25.89 11.88 -19.95
C GLY A 82 24.87 12.18 -18.84
N THR A 83 24.61 13.46 -18.59
CA THR A 83 23.61 13.90 -17.59
C THR A 83 22.21 13.44 -17.97
N TYR A 84 21.81 13.61 -19.24
CA TYR A 84 20.50 13.18 -19.73
C TYR A 84 20.34 11.65 -19.64
N SER A 85 21.40 10.91 -19.96
CA SER A 85 21.42 9.44 -19.83
C SER A 85 21.27 9.02 -18.37
N GLY A 86 21.97 9.67 -17.44
CA GLY A 86 21.84 9.43 -15.99
C GLY A 86 20.43 9.70 -15.47
N ILE A 87 19.84 10.84 -15.83
CA ILE A 87 18.45 11.20 -15.46
C ILE A 87 17.47 10.18 -16.04
N SER A 88 17.64 9.80 -17.30
CA SER A 88 16.75 8.84 -17.97
C SER A 88 16.85 7.45 -17.35
N ALA A 89 18.06 7.01 -16.99
CA ALA A 89 18.27 5.74 -16.29
C ALA A 89 17.64 5.75 -14.89
N ALA A 90 17.83 6.82 -14.12
CA ALA A 90 17.23 6.98 -12.80
C ALA A 90 15.69 6.96 -12.86
N ARG A 91 15.09 7.65 -13.84
CA ARG A 91 13.63 7.62 -14.08
C ARG A 91 13.14 6.22 -14.37
N ARG A 92 13.79 5.49 -15.29
CA ARG A 92 13.42 4.10 -15.61
C ARG A 92 13.53 3.19 -14.39
N ALA A 93 14.59 3.34 -13.59
CA ALA A 93 14.77 2.57 -12.36
C ALA A 93 13.68 2.87 -11.33
N ALA A 94 13.29 4.14 -11.16
CA ALA A 94 12.20 4.55 -10.27
C ALA A 94 10.86 3.95 -10.70
N THR A 95 10.49 4.10 -11.98
CA THR A 95 9.25 3.51 -12.53
C THR A 95 9.24 1.98 -12.42
N SER A 96 10.37 1.31 -12.70
CA SER A 96 10.46 -0.15 -12.51
C SER A 96 10.37 -0.59 -11.05
N GLY A 97 10.80 0.28 -10.12
CA GLY A 97 10.70 0.05 -8.68
C GLY A 97 9.26 0.23 -8.17
N GLU A 98 8.59 1.29 -8.61
CA GLU A 98 7.17 1.55 -8.32
C GLU A 98 6.28 0.39 -8.81
N ASP A 99 6.47 -0.04 -10.05
CA ASP A 99 5.81 -1.19 -10.65
C ASP A 99 5.98 -2.49 -9.84
N LEU A 100 7.17 -2.74 -9.29
CA LEU A 100 7.46 -3.93 -8.49
C LEU A 100 6.80 -3.84 -7.10
N ILE A 101 6.81 -2.65 -6.50
CA ILE A 101 6.21 -2.38 -5.19
C ILE A 101 4.69 -2.52 -5.28
N ASP A 102 4.05 -1.92 -6.29
CA ASP A 102 2.61 -2.00 -6.52
C ASP A 102 2.16 -3.45 -6.74
N ARG A 103 2.97 -4.26 -7.44
CA ARG A 103 2.64 -5.67 -7.66
C ARG A 103 2.64 -6.50 -6.37
N THR A 104 3.69 -6.35 -5.57
CA THR A 104 3.80 -7.06 -4.29
C THR A 104 2.71 -6.61 -3.32
N ASN A 105 2.37 -5.33 -3.33
CA ASN A 105 1.29 -4.79 -2.53
C ASN A 105 -0.07 -5.33 -2.97
N ARG A 106 -0.33 -5.48 -4.27
CA ARG A 106 -1.62 -6.00 -4.76
C ARG A 106 -1.92 -7.42 -4.29
N VAL A 107 -0.95 -8.34 -4.45
CA VAL A 107 -1.10 -9.73 -3.98
C VAL A 107 -1.31 -9.77 -2.46
N ARG A 108 -0.51 -9.01 -1.70
CA ARG A 108 -0.63 -8.95 -0.24
C ARG A 108 -2.00 -8.45 0.20
N VAL A 109 -2.47 -7.35 -0.38
CA VAL A 109 -3.79 -6.76 -0.07
C VAL A 109 -4.92 -7.73 -0.41
N ALA A 110 -4.86 -8.38 -1.57
CA ALA A 110 -5.87 -9.38 -1.96
C ALA A 110 -5.91 -10.55 -0.96
N GLN A 111 -4.76 -11.04 -0.52
CA GLN A 111 -4.72 -12.12 0.48
C GLN A 111 -5.21 -11.71 1.85
N GLU A 112 -4.84 -10.51 2.32
CA GLU A 112 -5.31 -9.98 3.60
C GLU A 112 -6.82 -9.79 3.58
N PHE A 113 -7.36 -9.29 2.46
CA PHE A 113 -8.79 -9.20 2.23
C PHE A 113 -9.46 -10.58 2.31
N LEU A 114 -8.99 -11.56 1.53
CA LEU A 114 -9.56 -12.91 1.50
C LEU A 114 -9.51 -13.59 2.86
N ARG A 115 -8.35 -13.57 3.53
CA ARG A 115 -8.19 -14.13 4.88
C ARG A 115 -9.15 -13.49 5.86
N ARG A 116 -9.33 -12.17 5.78
CA ARG A 116 -10.23 -11.45 6.67
C ARG A 116 -11.69 -11.81 6.42
N GLN A 117 -12.13 -11.81 5.17
CA GLN A 117 -13.53 -12.13 4.83
C GLN A 117 -13.89 -13.55 5.25
N LEU A 118 -13.07 -14.53 4.87
CA LEU A 118 -13.28 -15.94 5.21
C LEU A 118 -13.25 -16.20 6.72
N ARG A 119 -12.35 -15.54 7.47
CA ARG A 119 -12.35 -15.64 8.94
C ARG A 119 -13.57 -15.00 9.59
N SER A 120 -14.22 -14.07 8.92
CA SER A 120 -15.46 -13.44 9.38
C SER A 120 -16.73 -14.12 8.86
N ALA A 121 -16.60 -15.32 8.28
CA ALA A 121 -17.73 -16.14 7.89
C ALA A 121 -18.64 -16.42 9.09
N LEU A 122 -19.94 -16.33 8.86
CA LEU A 122 -20.99 -16.58 9.82
C LEU A 122 -21.80 -17.78 9.34
N ALA A 123 -22.11 -18.69 10.26
CA ALA A 123 -23.00 -19.81 9.99
C ALA A 123 -24.46 -19.34 10.03
N LEU A 124 -24.83 -18.53 9.04
CA LEU A 124 -26.18 -18.05 8.78
C LEU A 124 -26.62 -18.58 7.42
N ASN A 125 -27.89 -18.94 7.30
CA ASN A 125 -28.46 -19.32 6.03
C ASN A 125 -28.75 -18.09 5.18
N PHE A 126 -28.43 -18.17 3.89
CA PHE A 126 -28.78 -17.15 2.90
C PHE A 126 -29.88 -17.61 1.94
N GLN A 127 -30.16 -18.91 1.89
CA GLN A 127 -31.24 -19.48 1.11
C GLN A 127 -31.84 -20.68 1.85
N VAL A 128 -33.16 -20.82 1.75
CA VAL A 128 -33.88 -22.04 2.09
C VAL A 128 -34.69 -22.39 0.86
N GLU A 129 -34.46 -23.58 0.30
CA GLU A 129 -35.15 -24.03 -0.91
C GLU A 129 -36.64 -24.30 -0.58
N ASP A 130 -37.56 -23.59 -1.22
CA ASP A 130 -38.99 -23.63 -0.87
C ASP A 130 -39.61 -25.04 -1.02
N THR A 131 -39.10 -25.84 -1.94
CA THR A 131 -39.64 -27.18 -2.23
C THR A 131 -39.06 -28.26 -1.33
N THR A 132 -37.73 -28.26 -1.14
CA THR A 132 -37.03 -29.33 -0.41
C THR A 132 -36.80 -28.99 1.06
N GLY A 133 -36.89 -27.71 1.43
CA GLY A 133 -36.48 -27.21 2.73
C GLY A 133 -34.96 -27.21 2.93
N GLU A 134 -34.18 -27.41 1.87
CA GLU A 134 -32.72 -27.45 1.96
C GLU A 134 -32.16 -26.07 2.34
N VAL A 135 -31.39 -26.05 3.43
CA VAL A 135 -30.80 -24.83 3.98
C VAL A 135 -29.40 -24.65 3.40
N ARG A 136 -29.13 -23.47 2.83
CA ARG A 136 -27.80 -23.11 2.32
C ARG A 136 -27.15 -22.04 3.20
N MET A 137 -26.05 -22.43 3.85
CA MET A 137 -25.14 -21.56 4.60
C MET A 137 -23.83 -21.32 3.86
N PHE A 138 -23.41 -22.28 3.04
CA PHE A 138 -22.22 -22.19 2.18
C PHE A 138 -22.46 -22.87 0.84
N GLU A 139 -22.02 -22.25 -0.24
CA GLU A 139 -21.90 -22.88 -1.56
C GLU A 139 -20.45 -22.77 -2.01
N GLY A 140 -19.90 -23.84 -2.59
CA GLY A 140 -18.52 -23.88 -3.01
C GLY A 140 -18.32 -24.80 -4.21
N GLU A 141 -17.79 -24.24 -5.28
CA GLU A 141 -17.32 -24.93 -6.48
C GLU A 141 -15.89 -24.47 -6.81
N ARG A 142 -15.29 -25.10 -7.82
CA ARG A 142 -13.90 -24.85 -8.21
C ARG A 142 -13.61 -23.36 -8.44
N ASP A 143 -14.52 -22.63 -9.05
CA ASP A 143 -14.35 -21.24 -9.49
C ASP A 143 -15.25 -20.26 -8.72
N TYR A 144 -15.99 -20.74 -7.71
CA TYR A 144 -16.98 -19.94 -7.03
C TYR A 144 -17.14 -20.34 -5.57
N MET A 145 -17.37 -19.37 -4.69
CA MET A 145 -17.94 -19.63 -3.37
C MET A 145 -18.84 -18.50 -2.92
N ARG A 146 -19.89 -18.86 -2.18
CA ARG A 146 -20.83 -17.94 -1.55
C ARG A 146 -21.05 -18.30 -0.10
N PHE A 147 -20.99 -17.30 0.76
CA PHE A 147 -21.12 -17.45 2.20
C PHE A 147 -21.58 -16.15 2.83
N VAL A 148 -22.07 -16.23 4.07
CA VAL A 148 -22.43 -15.05 4.85
C VAL A 148 -21.22 -14.58 5.67
N ALA A 149 -20.94 -13.28 5.66
CA ALA A 149 -19.88 -12.70 6.49
C ALA A 149 -20.14 -11.22 6.85
N THR A 150 -19.44 -10.72 7.86
CA THR A 150 -19.50 -9.30 8.24
C THR A 150 -18.61 -8.45 7.33
N MET A 151 -19.11 -7.31 6.86
CA MET A 151 -18.28 -6.34 6.15
C MET A 151 -17.49 -5.43 7.12
N PRO A 152 -16.31 -4.92 6.73
CA PRO A 152 -15.56 -3.92 7.50
C PRO A 152 -16.43 -2.69 7.82
N GLY A 153 -16.32 -2.11 9.02
CA GLY A 153 -17.21 -1.01 9.47
C GLY A 153 -17.25 0.25 8.58
N HIS A 154 -16.27 0.49 7.71
CA HIS A 154 -16.31 1.57 6.72
C HIS A 154 -17.06 1.20 5.42
N MET A 155 -17.30 -0.09 5.17
CA MET A 155 -18.06 -0.62 4.03
C MET A 155 -19.42 -1.19 4.43
N SER A 156 -19.58 -1.59 5.70
CA SER A 156 -20.82 -2.08 6.26
C SER A 156 -21.76 -0.92 6.56
N ARG A 157 -23.04 -1.05 6.20
CA ARG A 157 -24.12 -0.20 6.76
C ARG A 157 -24.70 -0.82 8.04
N GLY A 158 -23.97 -1.75 8.68
CA GLY A 158 -24.44 -2.64 9.72
C GLY A 158 -24.97 -3.95 9.13
N GLY A 159 -24.83 -5.05 9.87
CA GLY A 159 -25.42 -6.35 9.52
C GLY A 159 -24.50 -7.33 8.76
N ALA A 160 -25.08 -8.50 8.46
CA ALA A 160 -24.45 -9.58 7.73
C ALA A 160 -24.68 -9.43 6.22
N TYR A 161 -23.72 -9.87 5.42
CA TYR A 161 -23.75 -9.78 3.97
C TYR A 161 -23.58 -11.17 3.38
N VAL A 162 -24.33 -11.46 2.32
CA VAL A 162 -23.98 -12.54 1.40
C VAL A 162 -22.81 -12.04 0.57
N GLN A 163 -21.73 -12.81 0.58
CA GLN A 163 -20.50 -12.51 -0.10
C GLN A 163 -20.22 -13.59 -1.13
N GLU A 164 -19.78 -13.17 -2.31
CA GLU A 164 -19.43 -14.07 -3.40
C GLU A 164 -18.01 -13.79 -3.86
N LEU A 165 -17.26 -14.86 -4.09
CA LEU A 165 -15.94 -14.83 -4.71
C LEU A 165 -15.99 -15.71 -5.94
N THR A 166 -15.76 -15.12 -7.10
CA THR A 166 -15.85 -15.79 -8.40
C THR A 166 -14.56 -15.61 -9.17
N ILE A 167 -14.10 -16.69 -9.79
CA ILE A 167 -13.03 -16.69 -10.78
C ILE A 167 -13.72 -16.61 -12.14
N GLU A 168 -13.58 -15.46 -12.82
CA GLU A 168 -14.28 -15.20 -14.07
C GLU A 168 -13.30 -14.72 -15.17
N PRO A 169 -13.67 -14.84 -16.45
CA PRO A 169 -12.85 -14.33 -17.54
C PRO A 169 -12.55 -12.83 -17.39
N GLY A 170 -11.30 -12.44 -17.61
CA GLY A 170 -10.82 -11.07 -17.53
C GLY A 170 -9.88 -10.71 -18.68
N LYS A 171 -9.21 -9.55 -18.56
CA LYS A 171 -8.19 -9.14 -19.53
C LYS A 171 -6.89 -9.90 -19.24
N GLY A 172 -6.39 -10.67 -20.21
CA GLY A 172 -5.10 -11.37 -20.08
C GLY A 172 -5.13 -12.57 -19.13
N GLY A 173 -6.28 -13.21 -18.96
CA GLY A 173 -6.47 -14.38 -18.11
C GLY A 173 -7.82 -14.34 -17.38
N GLU A 174 -7.95 -15.17 -16.36
CA GLU A 174 -9.02 -15.08 -15.37
C GLU A 174 -8.72 -13.96 -14.35
N ARG A 175 -9.76 -13.54 -13.63
CA ARG A 175 -9.67 -12.60 -12.52
C ARG A 175 -10.53 -13.06 -11.35
N LEU A 176 -10.09 -12.75 -10.15
CA LEU A 176 -10.88 -12.96 -8.94
C LEU A 176 -11.72 -11.73 -8.66
N VAL A 177 -13.03 -11.93 -8.58
CA VAL A 177 -14.01 -10.87 -8.36
C VAL A 177 -14.79 -11.13 -7.09
N PHE A 178 -15.00 -10.06 -6.32
CA PHE A 178 -15.77 -10.04 -5.10
C PHE A 178 -17.08 -9.28 -5.32
N ARG A 179 -18.20 -9.90 -4.94
CA ARG A 179 -19.53 -9.29 -4.91
C ARG A 179 -20.12 -9.42 -3.51
N HIS A 180 -21.01 -8.51 -3.16
CA HIS A 180 -21.69 -8.58 -1.88
C HIS A 180 -23.07 -7.92 -1.93
N GLN A 181 -23.99 -8.44 -1.12
CA GLN A 181 -25.33 -7.90 -0.90
C GLN A 181 -25.71 -8.08 0.56
N MET A 182 -26.51 -7.19 1.14
CA MET A 182 -27.05 -7.40 2.48
C MET A 182 -27.82 -8.72 2.53
N LEU A 183 -27.63 -9.48 3.62
CA LEU A 183 -28.37 -10.72 3.84
C LEU A 183 -29.89 -10.46 3.92
N ASN A 184 -30.27 -9.33 4.52
CA ASN A 184 -31.68 -8.94 4.59
C ASN A 184 -32.15 -8.46 3.22
N GLY A 185 -33.03 -9.24 2.58
CA GLY A 185 -33.50 -8.98 1.22
C GLY A 185 -32.59 -9.56 0.14
N PHE A 186 -31.66 -10.46 0.49
CA PHE A 186 -30.95 -11.27 -0.49
C PHE A 186 -31.94 -12.17 -1.24
N ASP A 187 -31.87 -12.12 -2.58
CA ASP A 187 -32.65 -12.96 -3.47
C ASP A 187 -31.67 -13.77 -4.35
N PRO A 188 -31.59 -15.10 -4.19
CA PRO A 188 -30.68 -15.94 -4.96
C PRO A 188 -31.03 -15.97 -6.47
N ASP A 189 -32.30 -15.75 -6.82
CA ASP A 189 -32.77 -15.75 -8.22
C ASP A 189 -32.56 -14.40 -8.90
N ASN A 190 -32.39 -13.33 -8.11
CA ASN A 190 -32.04 -12.00 -8.59
C ASN A 190 -30.89 -11.39 -7.77
N PRO A 191 -29.65 -11.86 -7.97
CA PRO A 191 -28.47 -11.37 -7.26
C PRO A 191 -28.01 -10.01 -7.82
N GLU A 192 -28.86 -8.97 -7.72
CA GLU A 192 -28.45 -7.60 -8.01
C GLU A 192 -27.48 -7.13 -6.92
N SER A 193 -26.18 -7.12 -7.24
CA SER A 193 -25.15 -6.62 -6.35
C SER A 193 -25.43 -5.14 -6.00
N GLU A 194 -25.49 -4.81 -4.71
CA GLU A 194 -25.71 -3.43 -4.22
C GLU A 194 -24.66 -2.44 -4.74
N ARG A 195 -23.50 -2.95 -5.16
CA ARG A 195 -22.35 -2.19 -5.65
C ARG A 195 -21.72 -2.89 -6.84
N ASP A 196 -20.93 -2.12 -7.58
CA ASP A 196 -20.09 -2.65 -8.64
C ASP A 196 -19.16 -3.76 -8.10
N PRO A 197 -18.99 -4.87 -8.86
CA PRO A 197 -18.08 -5.93 -8.49
C PRO A 197 -16.65 -5.42 -8.30
N VAL A 198 -15.98 -5.92 -7.26
CA VAL A 198 -14.60 -5.53 -6.94
C VAL A 198 -13.63 -6.58 -7.47
N VAL A 199 -12.82 -6.21 -8.46
CA VAL A 199 -11.72 -7.06 -8.92
C VAL A 199 -10.63 -7.06 -7.85
N LEU A 200 -10.29 -8.22 -7.30
CA LEU A 200 -9.24 -8.37 -6.28
C LEU A 200 -7.87 -8.58 -6.93
N ILE A 201 -7.78 -9.48 -7.91
CA ILE A 201 -6.56 -9.74 -8.67
C ILE A 201 -6.90 -10.19 -10.09
N GLU A 202 -6.05 -9.85 -11.04
CA GLU A 202 -6.16 -10.21 -12.47
C GLU A 202 -4.91 -10.97 -12.92
N GLY A 203 -4.97 -11.58 -14.11
CA GLY A 203 -3.85 -12.33 -14.68
C GLY A 203 -3.70 -13.72 -14.07
N ILE A 204 -4.83 -14.34 -13.69
CA ILE A 204 -4.86 -15.74 -13.27
C ILE A 204 -4.87 -16.60 -14.53
N GLU A 205 -3.89 -17.48 -14.70
CA GLU A 205 -3.88 -18.48 -15.79
C GLU A 205 -4.82 -19.64 -15.47
N ARG A 206 -4.82 -20.07 -14.21
CA ARG A 206 -5.68 -21.13 -13.69
C ARG A 206 -5.91 -20.93 -12.21
N GLY A 207 -7.16 -20.72 -11.81
CA GLY A 207 -7.53 -20.67 -10.41
C GLY A 207 -8.40 -21.83 -9.95
N SER A 208 -8.32 -22.18 -8.67
CA SER A 208 -9.33 -23.00 -7.99
C SER A 208 -9.48 -22.69 -6.50
N PHE A 209 -10.69 -22.93 -6.00
CA PHE A 209 -11.01 -23.11 -4.60
C PHE A 209 -11.09 -24.60 -4.28
N GLU A 210 -10.58 -24.97 -3.11
CA GLU A 210 -10.74 -26.30 -2.53
C GLU A 210 -11.27 -26.14 -1.10
N PHE A 211 -12.06 -27.10 -0.65
CA PHE A 211 -12.77 -27.09 0.62
C PHE A 211 -12.43 -28.36 1.40
N ILE A 212 -12.34 -28.24 2.73
CA ILE A 212 -12.16 -29.40 3.62
C ILE A 212 -13.18 -29.36 4.76
N GLY A 213 -13.71 -30.53 5.11
CA GLY A 213 -14.78 -30.71 6.07
C GLY A 213 -14.60 -31.95 6.93
N LEU A 214 -15.65 -32.26 7.69
CA LEU A 214 -15.79 -33.53 8.38
C LEU A 214 -16.83 -34.38 7.66
N ASP A 215 -16.60 -35.69 7.61
CA ASP A 215 -17.59 -36.66 7.18
C ASP A 215 -18.67 -36.88 8.26
N GLU A 216 -19.65 -37.73 7.96
CA GLU A 216 -20.73 -38.12 8.88
C GLU A 216 -20.22 -38.77 10.19
N THR A 217 -19.00 -39.29 10.19
CA THR A 217 -18.36 -39.91 11.37
C THR A 217 -17.52 -38.93 12.18
N GLY A 218 -17.45 -37.66 11.76
CA GLY A 218 -16.64 -36.62 12.39
C GLY A 218 -15.15 -36.70 12.05
N LYS A 219 -14.77 -37.48 11.03
CA LYS A 219 -13.39 -37.58 10.55
C LYS A 219 -13.14 -36.56 9.43
N LEU A 220 -11.92 -36.04 9.38
CA LEU A 220 -11.51 -35.10 8.34
C LEU A 220 -11.55 -35.76 6.95
N GLU A 221 -12.27 -35.14 6.02
CA GLU A 221 -12.28 -35.52 4.60
C GLU A 221 -11.06 -34.98 3.86
N ASP A 222 -10.84 -35.47 2.64
CA ASP A 222 -9.84 -34.90 1.73
C ASP A 222 -10.32 -33.56 1.16
N TRP A 223 -9.38 -32.75 0.69
CA TRP A 223 -9.69 -31.50 -0.01
C TRP A 223 -10.47 -31.78 -1.30
N SER A 224 -11.58 -31.08 -1.50
CA SER A 224 -12.47 -31.21 -2.67
C SER A 224 -12.66 -29.87 -3.36
N GLU A 225 -12.73 -29.83 -4.69
CA GLU A 225 -13.08 -28.62 -5.45
C GLU A 225 -14.58 -28.28 -5.38
N THR A 226 -15.42 -29.18 -4.85
CA THR A 226 -16.86 -28.99 -4.66
C THR A 226 -17.23 -29.22 -3.20
N TRP A 227 -18.05 -28.32 -2.64
CA TRP A 227 -18.60 -28.43 -1.29
C TRP A 227 -20.02 -28.98 -1.34
N LYS A 228 -20.20 -30.23 -0.88
CA LYS A 228 -21.48 -30.94 -1.01
C LYS A 228 -22.50 -30.61 0.09
N ASN A 229 -22.03 -30.34 1.31
CA ASN A 229 -22.92 -30.12 2.46
C ASN A 229 -23.19 -28.62 2.63
N THR A 230 -24.14 -28.11 1.87
CA THR A 230 -24.50 -26.68 1.83
C THR A 230 -25.02 -26.14 3.17
N ALA A 231 -25.51 -27.02 4.05
CA ALA A 231 -26.07 -26.67 5.35
C ALA A 231 -25.04 -26.33 6.43
N VAL A 232 -23.75 -26.56 6.18
CA VAL A 232 -22.66 -26.24 7.12
C VAL A 232 -21.49 -25.57 6.40
N LEU A 233 -20.70 -24.79 7.16
CA LEU A 233 -19.47 -24.19 6.65
C LEU A 233 -18.36 -25.25 6.53
N PRO A 234 -17.47 -25.17 5.52
CA PRO A 234 -16.25 -25.96 5.52
C PRO A 234 -15.33 -25.53 6.67
N LEU A 235 -14.47 -26.43 7.15
CA LEU A 235 -13.48 -26.13 8.18
C LEU A 235 -12.41 -25.16 7.67
N ALA A 236 -12.01 -25.32 6.42
CA ALA A 236 -11.08 -24.41 5.76
C ALA A 236 -11.32 -24.35 4.25
N VAL A 237 -10.91 -23.23 3.67
CA VAL A 237 -10.87 -23.00 2.22
C VAL A 237 -9.41 -22.83 1.81
N ARG A 238 -9.01 -23.51 0.75
CA ARG A 238 -7.72 -23.35 0.08
C ARG A 238 -7.91 -22.64 -1.24
N ILE A 239 -7.06 -21.65 -1.50
CA ILE A 239 -7.11 -20.82 -2.70
C ILE A 239 -5.80 -20.98 -3.48
N LYS A 240 -5.90 -21.52 -4.69
CA LYS A 240 -4.76 -21.87 -5.55
C LYS A 240 -4.87 -21.14 -6.88
N PHE A 241 -3.99 -20.17 -7.10
CA PHE A 241 -3.89 -19.49 -8.39
C PHE A 241 -2.52 -19.75 -9.01
N ARG A 242 -2.52 -20.15 -10.28
CA ARG A 242 -1.37 -19.98 -11.17
C ARG A 242 -1.55 -18.66 -11.91
N MET A 243 -0.54 -17.82 -11.86
CA MET A 243 -0.54 -16.50 -12.49
C MET A 243 0.08 -16.59 -13.88
N THR A 244 -0.38 -15.75 -14.81
CA THR A 244 0.23 -15.64 -16.15
C THR A 244 1.62 -14.99 -16.06
N ASP A 245 2.49 -15.32 -17.00
CA ASP A 245 3.84 -14.75 -17.09
C ASP A 245 3.80 -13.22 -17.27
N GLU A 246 2.80 -12.70 -17.99
CA GLU A 246 2.61 -11.28 -18.23
C GLU A 246 2.28 -10.51 -16.94
N SER A 247 1.51 -11.12 -16.04
CA SER A 247 1.11 -10.50 -14.77
C SER A 247 2.30 -10.26 -13.84
N ARG A 248 3.33 -11.12 -13.95
CA ARG A 248 4.51 -11.17 -13.06
C ARG A 248 4.15 -11.27 -11.56
N TYR A 249 2.93 -11.70 -11.24
CA TYR A 249 2.52 -11.97 -9.86
C TYR A 249 2.96 -13.36 -9.42
N ILE A 250 3.32 -13.50 -8.15
CA ILE A 250 3.53 -14.80 -7.50
C ILE A 250 2.44 -14.96 -6.47
N TRP A 251 1.61 -15.99 -6.62
CA TRP A 251 0.55 -16.32 -5.68
C TRP A 251 0.96 -17.54 -4.82
N PRO A 252 1.24 -17.37 -3.53
CA PRO A 252 1.37 -18.51 -2.64
C PRO A 252 -0.01 -19.14 -2.41
N VAL A 253 -0.04 -20.47 -2.31
CA VAL A 253 -1.24 -21.18 -1.87
C VAL A 253 -1.61 -20.68 -0.48
N ILE A 254 -2.86 -20.28 -0.29
CA ILE A 254 -3.37 -19.86 1.01
C ILE A 254 -4.46 -20.82 1.47
N GLU A 255 -4.37 -21.21 2.73
CA GLU A 255 -5.39 -21.98 3.44
C GLU A 255 -5.93 -21.11 4.56
N VAL A 256 -7.25 -20.97 4.61
CA VAL A 256 -7.92 -20.11 5.56
C VAL A 256 -8.94 -20.94 6.34
N PRO A 257 -8.75 -21.14 7.65
CA PRO A 257 -9.78 -21.76 8.47
C PRO A 257 -10.98 -20.82 8.59
N LEU A 258 -12.18 -21.39 8.53
CA LEU A 258 -13.42 -20.67 8.82
C LEU A 258 -13.74 -20.89 10.30
N LEU A 259 -14.15 -19.82 10.97
CA LEU A 259 -14.59 -19.93 12.37
C LEU A 259 -15.99 -20.54 12.38
N VAL A 260 -16.06 -21.86 12.54
CA VAL A 260 -17.31 -22.54 12.85
C VAL A 260 -17.72 -22.11 14.25
N ASN A 261 -18.62 -21.14 14.37
CA ASN A 261 -19.27 -20.90 15.65
C ASN A 261 -20.05 -22.17 16.00
N ALA A 262 -19.63 -22.85 17.07
CA ALA A 262 -20.16 -24.14 17.53
C ALA A 262 -21.70 -24.15 17.73
N SER A 263 -22.34 -22.98 17.79
CA SER A 263 -23.80 -22.83 17.79
C SER A 263 -24.48 -23.33 16.51
N ALA A 264 -23.77 -23.46 15.39
CA ALA A 264 -24.31 -24.02 14.15
C ALA A 264 -24.30 -25.56 14.15
N VAL A 265 -23.36 -26.18 14.87
CA VAL A 265 -23.27 -27.63 15.02
C VAL A 265 -24.32 -28.14 16.03
N SER A 266 -24.74 -27.31 16.98
CA SER A 266 -25.74 -27.66 18.00
C SER A 266 -27.20 -27.30 17.63
N GLY A 267 -27.45 -26.72 16.45
CA GLY A 267 -28.77 -26.22 16.05
C GLY A 267 -29.78 -27.30 15.65
N TRP A 268 -29.37 -28.56 15.55
CA TRP A 268 -30.16 -29.63 14.93
C TRP A 268 -30.86 -30.62 15.89
N ASP A 269 -30.90 -30.38 17.21
CA ASP A 269 -31.53 -31.36 18.12
C ASP A 269 -32.24 -30.80 19.38
N SER A 270 -33.16 -29.84 19.28
CA SER A 270 -34.08 -29.58 20.42
C SER A 270 -35.37 -28.80 20.17
N PHE A 271 -35.57 -28.14 19.01
CA PHE A 271 -36.70 -27.20 18.86
C PHE A 271 -37.95 -27.73 18.13
N TYR A 272 -37.91 -28.89 17.47
CA TYR A 272 -39.10 -29.54 16.92
C TYR A 272 -39.45 -30.79 17.72
N GLY A 273 -40.08 -30.57 18.87
CA GLY A 273 -40.72 -31.62 19.65
C GLY A 273 -41.81 -32.33 18.86
N ARG A 274 -41.68 -33.65 18.70
CA ARG A 274 -42.83 -34.52 18.42
C ARG A 274 -43.50 -34.88 19.75
N PRO A 275 -44.81 -34.70 19.92
CA PRO A 275 -45.52 -35.41 20.97
C PRO A 275 -45.63 -36.87 20.56
N VAL A 276 -45.09 -37.75 21.40
CA VAL A 276 -45.43 -39.17 21.38
C VAL A 276 -46.85 -39.28 21.92
N GLN A 277 -47.79 -39.78 21.11
CA GLN A 277 -48.96 -40.50 21.59
C GLN A 277 -48.69 -41.99 21.45
#